data_AF-A0A937W2I7-F1
#
_entry.id   AF-A0A937W2I7-F1
#
_cell.length_a   1.000
_cell.length_b   1.000
_cell.length_c   1.000
_cell.angle_alpha   90.00
_cell.angle_beta   90.00
_cell.angle_gamma   90.00
#
_symmetry.space_group_name_H-M   'P 1'
#
loop_
_entity.id
_entity.type
_entity.pdbx_description
1 polymer ?
#
loop_
_entity_poly.entity_id
_entity_poly.type
_entity_poly.pdbx_seq_one_letter_code
_entity_poly.pdbx_strand_id
1 'polypeptide(L)'
;MRTAILVLHTLTMVVVLGGYIFLSLFWWPVLQRTLTDGPVLLRCLSQTLRRFFTVVLLALTLALMTGGLYLLPDARLMRASSEAALNDFYIVLGLKLAAVFLVMLLVPMQLFGMAFRLTRMDAGIYPYDATVVQRVSQRMQTVSYLIIILLTLVLILSMQL
;
A
#
# COMPACT_ATOMS: atom_id res chain seq x y z
N MET A 1 -2.54 24.62 9.30
CA MET A 1 -2.82 23.23 9.73
C MET A 1 -3.47 22.38 8.63
N ARG A 2 -4.60 22.82 8.03
CA ARG A 2 -5.27 22.11 6.91
C ARG A 2 -4.35 21.83 5.70
N THR A 3 -3.56 22.81 5.27
CA THR A 3 -2.61 22.67 4.14
C THR A 3 -1.52 21.64 4.42
N ALA A 4 -0.99 21.60 5.64
CA ALA A 4 0.04 20.64 6.04
C ALA A 4 -0.49 19.20 6.06
N ILE A 5 -1.73 19.00 6.52
CA ILE A 5 -2.34 17.66 6.53
C ILE A 5 -2.64 17.18 5.11
N LEU A 6 -3.09 18.07 4.22
CA LEU A 6 -3.36 17.76 2.82
C LEU A 6 -2.06 17.38 2.09
N VAL A 7 -0.99 18.15 2.29
CA VAL A 7 0.35 17.85 1.79
C VAL A 7 0.84 16.50 2.32
N LEU A 8 0.68 16.22 3.61
CA LEU A 8 1.07 14.93 4.19
C LEU A 8 0.29 13.79 3.53
N HIS A 9 -1.05 13.89 3.42
CA HIS A 9 -1.86 12.87 2.75
C HIS A 9 -1.46 12.63 1.30
N THR A 10 -1.24 13.69 0.52
CA THR A 10 -0.81 13.58 -0.88
C THR A 10 0.56 12.93 -0.98
N LEU A 11 1.49 13.31 -0.11
CA LEU A 11 2.83 12.72 -0.05
C LEU A 11 2.77 11.23 0.31
N THR A 12 1.91 10.85 1.27
CA THR A 12 1.65 9.45 1.62
C THR A 12 1.13 8.66 0.42
N MET A 13 0.14 9.20 -0.30
CA MET A 13 -0.42 8.55 -1.48
C MET A 13 0.61 8.41 -2.60
N VAL A 14 1.43 9.43 -2.83
CA VAL A 14 2.53 9.39 -3.83
C VAL A 14 3.55 8.32 -3.47
N VAL A 15 3.94 8.20 -2.20
CA VAL A 15 4.90 7.17 -1.74
C VAL A 15 4.33 5.77 -1.93
N VAL A 16 3.07 5.53 -1.55
CA VAL A 16 2.44 4.22 -1.66
C VAL A 16 2.19 3.85 -3.13
N LEU A 17 1.51 4.70 -3.90
CA LEU A 17 1.21 4.46 -5.32
C LEU A 17 2.48 4.38 -6.16
N GLY A 18 3.39 5.33 -5.98
CA GLY A 18 4.66 5.38 -6.70
C GLY A 18 5.51 4.14 -6.44
N GLY A 19 5.56 3.65 -5.20
CA GLY A 19 6.29 2.44 -4.88
C GLY A 19 5.64 1.16 -5.44
N TYR A 20 4.31 1.05 -5.47
CA TYR A 20 3.63 -0.07 -6.14
C TYR A 20 3.85 -0.06 -7.65
N ILE A 21 3.79 1.12 -8.29
CA ILE A 21 4.07 1.29 -9.72
C ILE A 21 5.53 0.93 -10.02
N PHE A 22 6.47 1.42 -9.22
CA PHE A 22 7.89 1.12 -9.36
C PHE A 22 8.15 -0.40 -9.26
N LEU A 23 7.58 -1.06 -8.24
CA LEU A 23 7.76 -2.49 -8.04
C LEU A 23 7.19 -3.33 -9.19
N SER A 24 6.01 -2.97 -9.67
CA SER A 24 5.29 -3.75 -10.69
C SER A 24 5.82 -3.52 -12.10
N LEU A 25 6.07 -2.27 -12.50
CA LEU A 25 6.41 -1.91 -13.88
C LEU A 25 7.92 -1.83 -14.15
N PHE A 26 8.74 -1.54 -13.14
CA PHE A 26 10.17 -1.29 -13.33
C PHE A 26 11.03 -2.37 -12.67
N TRP A 27 10.83 -2.62 -11.38
CA TRP A 27 11.69 -3.51 -10.61
C TRP A 27 11.51 -4.99 -10.98
N TRP A 28 10.26 -5.46 -11.05
CA TRP A 28 9.97 -6.85 -11.37
C TRP A 28 10.51 -7.28 -12.74
N PRO A 29 10.29 -6.52 -13.85
CA PRO A 29 10.86 -6.88 -15.16
C PRO A 29 12.38 -6.89 -15.17
N VAL A 30 13.03 -5.98 -14.43
CA VAL A 30 14.49 -5.94 -14.31
C VAL A 30 15.00 -7.19 -13.58
N LEU A 31 14.42 -7.55 -12.45
CA LEU A 31 14.78 -8.77 -11.72
C LEU A 31 14.68 -10.02 -12.59
N GLN A 32 13.57 -10.18 -13.33
CA GLN A 32 13.36 -11.33 -14.21
C GLN A 32 14.38 -11.42 -15.35
N ARG A 33 14.86 -10.29 -15.88
CA ARG A 33 15.79 -10.26 -17.02
C ARG A 33 17.25 -10.40 -16.60
N THR A 34 17.59 -9.96 -15.39
CA THR A 34 18.99 -9.81 -14.98
C THR A 34 19.48 -10.94 -14.08
N LEU A 35 18.58 -11.60 -13.33
CA LEU A 35 18.95 -12.69 -12.44
C LEU A 35 18.49 -14.04 -13.01
N THR A 36 19.45 -14.83 -13.46
CA THR A 36 19.25 -16.22 -13.91
C THR A 36 19.29 -17.23 -12.76
N ASP A 37 19.96 -16.89 -11.65
CA ASP A 37 20.00 -17.71 -10.44
C ASP A 37 18.74 -17.55 -9.58
N GLY A 38 17.92 -18.61 -9.55
CA GLY A 38 16.68 -18.68 -8.76
C GLY A 38 16.84 -18.32 -7.28
N PRO A 39 17.86 -18.81 -6.55
CA PRO A 39 18.08 -18.44 -5.15
C PRO A 39 18.41 -16.96 -4.95
N VAL A 40 19.19 -16.36 -5.85
CA VAL A 40 19.55 -14.93 -5.78
C VAL A 40 18.34 -14.05 -6.08
N LEU A 41 17.53 -14.43 -7.07
CA LEU A 41 16.25 -13.79 -7.38
C LEU A 41 15.32 -13.77 -6.15
N LEU A 42 15.21 -14.90 -5.44
CA LEU A 42 14.38 -15.02 -4.23
C LEU A 42 14.84 -14.10 -3.10
N ARG A 43 16.16 -14.03 -2.85
CA ARG A 43 16.72 -13.13 -1.82
C ARG A 43 16.45 -11.67 -2.15
N CYS A 44 16.72 -11.26 -3.39
CA CYS A 44 16.47 -9.87 -3.82
C CYS A 44 14.99 -9.51 -3.72
N LEU A 45 14.09 -10.40 -4.15
CA LEU A 45 12.65 -10.19 -4.04
C LEU A 45 12.22 -10.04 -2.57
N SER A 46 12.63 -10.98 -1.72
CA SER A 46 12.29 -10.99 -0.28
C SER A 46 12.73 -9.69 0.42
N GLN A 47 13.98 -9.25 0.20
CA GLN A 47 14.50 -8.02 0.81
C GLN A 47 13.77 -6.77 0.30
N THR A 48 13.48 -6.71 -1.00
CA THR A 48 12.75 -5.58 -1.59
C THR A 48 11.35 -5.46 -0.99
N LEU A 49 10.63 -6.57 -0.93
CA LEU A 49 9.27 -6.59 -0.38
C LEU A 49 9.24 -6.22 1.09
N ARG A 50 10.21 -6.69 1.88
CA ARG A 50 10.32 -6.33 3.30
C ARG A 50 10.50 -4.82 3.49
N ARG A 51 11.41 -4.20 2.74
CA ARG A 51 11.67 -2.75 2.81
C ARG A 51 10.47 -1.94 2.35
N PHE A 52 9.87 -2.32 1.22
CA PHE A 52 8.69 -1.66 0.69
C PHE A 52 7.52 -1.73 1.67
N PHE A 53 7.29 -2.90 2.28
CA PHE A 53 6.25 -3.06 3.29
C PHE A 53 6.44 -2.12 4.48
N THR A 54 7.65 -2.01 5.00
CA THR A 54 7.95 -1.07 6.11
C THR A 54 7.60 0.37 5.73
N VAL A 55 7.95 0.80 4.51
CA VAL A 55 7.64 2.14 4.01
C VAL A 55 6.12 2.35 3.85
N VAL A 56 5.42 1.38 3.27
CA VAL A 56 3.95 1.42 3.11
C VAL A 56 3.25 1.48 4.46
N LEU A 57 3.70 0.69 5.44
CA LEU A 57 3.13 0.67 6.77
C LEU A 57 3.31 2.03 7.46
N LEU A 58 4.51 2.61 7.42
CA LEU A 58 4.78 3.95 7.95
C LEU A 58 3.90 5.01 7.29
N ALA A 59 3.77 4.95 5.96
CA ALA A 59 2.94 5.86 5.20
C ALA A 59 1.46 5.74 5.63
N LEU A 60 0.91 4.53 5.69
CA LEU A 60 -0.48 4.30 6.11
C LEU A 60 -0.73 4.69 7.57
N THR A 61 0.22 4.45 8.47
CA THR A 61 0.14 4.93 9.87
C THR A 61 0.07 6.46 9.91
N LEU A 62 0.88 7.16 9.12
CA LEU A 62 0.83 8.61 9.02
C LEU A 62 -0.52 9.10 8.48
N ALA A 63 -1.10 8.42 7.47
CA ALA A 63 -2.44 8.70 6.98
C ALA A 63 -3.52 8.50 8.05
N LEU A 64 -3.44 7.43 8.84
CA LEU A 64 -4.36 7.17 9.95
C LEU A 64 -4.26 8.25 11.03
N MET A 65 -3.05 8.59 11.46
CA MET A 65 -2.84 9.62 12.49
C MET A 65 -3.38 10.98 12.03
N THR A 66 -3.06 11.37 10.78
CA THR A 66 -3.53 12.63 10.23
C THR A 66 -5.04 12.63 9.93
N GLY A 67 -5.64 11.48 9.60
CA GLY A 67 -7.09 11.29 9.52
C GLY A 67 -7.78 11.39 10.88
N GLY A 68 -7.19 10.80 11.93
CA GLY A 68 -7.69 10.88 13.30
C GLY A 68 -7.67 12.29 13.87
N LEU A 69 -6.65 13.10 13.53
CA LEU A 69 -6.58 14.52 13.92
C LEU A 69 -7.76 15.34 13.36
N TYR A 70 -8.36 14.94 12.24
CA TYR A 70 -9.57 15.59 11.72
C TYR A 70 -10.83 15.29 12.53
N LEU A 71 -10.83 14.23 13.34
CA LEU A 71 -11.96 13.87 14.20
C LEU A 71 -11.99 14.70 15.50
N LEU A 72 -10.95 15.49 15.79
CA LEU A 72 -10.89 16.31 17.00
C LEU A 72 -11.93 17.46 16.99
N PRO A 73 -12.50 17.83 18.15
CA PRO A 73 -13.60 18.81 18.25
C PRO A 73 -13.27 20.17 17.63
N ASP A 74 -12.06 20.69 17.84
CA ASP A 74 -11.65 22.01 17.32
C ASP A 74 -11.53 22.04 15.79
N ALA A 75 -11.16 20.91 15.18
CA ALA A 75 -11.11 20.76 13.72
C ALA A 75 -12.53 20.71 13.10
N ARG A 76 -13.53 20.26 13.85
CA ARG A 76 -14.95 20.23 13.44
C ARG A 76 -15.55 21.64 13.47
N LEU A 77 -15.26 22.42 14.50
CA LEU A 77 -15.75 23.80 14.66
C LEU A 77 -15.32 24.71 13.51
N MET A 78 -14.10 24.56 12.99
CA MET A 78 -13.62 25.31 11.80
C MET A 78 -14.30 24.93 10.48
N ARG A 79 -15.03 23.80 10.41
CA ARG A 79 -15.68 23.29 9.18
C ARG A 79 -17.21 23.33 9.23
N ALA A 80 -17.78 23.70 10.37
CA ALA A 80 -19.20 23.58 10.66
C ALA A 80 -20.10 24.68 10.06
N SER A 81 -19.69 25.39 9.02
CA SER A 81 -20.57 26.38 8.37
C SER A 81 -21.66 25.76 7.49
N SER A 82 -21.64 24.45 7.26
CA SER A 82 -22.67 23.70 6.51
C SER A 82 -22.75 22.24 6.99
N GLU A 83 -23.92 21.78 7.42
CA GLU A 83 -24.17 20.37 7.79
C GLU A 83 -23.92 19.42 6.61
N ALA A 84 -24.23 19.84 5.39
CA ALA A 84 -23.98 19.04 4.17
C ALA A 84 -22.48 18.82 3.95
N ALA A 85 -21.65 19.86 4.13
CA ALA A 85 -20.20 19.76 3.99
C ALA A 85 -19.56 18.87 5.07
N LEU A 86 -20.17 18.79 6.27
CA LEU A 86 -19.75 17.90 7.35
C LEU A 86 -20.06 16.44 7.03
N ASN A 87 -21.25 16.14 6.51
CA ASN A 87 -21.65 14.78 6.14
C ASN A 87 -20.75 14.22 5.03
N ASP A 88 -20.55 15.00 3.98
CA ASP A 88 -19.64 14.71 2.87
C ASP A 88 -18.22 14.46 3.34
N PHE A 89 -17.72 15.27 4.27
CA PHE A 89 -16.41 15.06 4.88
C PHE A 89 -16.29 13.72 5.63
N TYR A 90 -17.29 13.34 6.41
CA TYR A 90 -17.28 12.06 7.14
C TYR A 90 -17.34 10.85 6.21
N ILE A 91 -18.08 10.93 5.11
CA ILE A 91 -18.14 9.87 4.09
C ILE A 91 -16.76 9.67 3.46
N VAL A 92 -16.08 10.76 3.04
CA VAL A 92 -14.72 10.70 2.47
C VAL A 92 -13.72 10.16 3.47
N LEU A 93 -13.80 10.59 4.72
CA LEU A 93 -12.92 10.11 5.78
C LEU A 93 -13.16 8.61 6.05
N GLY A 94 -14.42 8.17 6.08
CA GLY A 94 -14.79 6.77 6.24
C GLY A 94 -14.25 5.90 5.11
N LEU A 95 -14.39 6.34 3.86
CA LEU A 95 -13.82 5.66 2.69
C LEU A 95 -12.29 5.58 2.75
N LYS A 96 -11.61 6.65 3.18
CA LYS A 96 -10.15 6.66 3.38
C LYS A 96 -9.72 5.66 4.44
N LEU A 97 -10.38 5.66 5.59
CA LEU A 97 -10.07 4.75 6.68
C LEU A 97 -10.33 3.29 6.27
N ALA A 98 -11.45 3.02 5.60
CA ALA A 98 -11.77 1.70 5.06
C ALA A 98 -10.72 1.23 4.04
N ALA A 99 -10.28 2.13 3.14
CA ALA A 99 -9.25 1.81 2.16
C ALA A 99 -7.90 1.52 2.81
N VAL A 100 -7.47 2.36 3.75
CA VAL A 100 -6.23 2.14 4.52
C VAL A 100 -6.30 0.84 5.32
N PHE A 101 -7.44 0.54 5.94
CA PHE A 101 -7.67 -0.71 6.65
C PHE A 101 -7.58 -1.93 5.71
N LEU A 102 -8.21 -1.86 4.54
CA LEU A 102 -8.11 -2.90 3.51
C LEU A 102 -6.66 -3.13 3.06
N VAL A 103 -5.89 -2.06 2.86
CA VAL A 103 -4.46 -2.17 2.51
C VAL A 103 -3.67 -2.79 3.68
N MET A 104 -3.90 -2.33 4.92
CA MET A 104 -3.26 -2.90 6.11
C MET A 104 -3.63 -4.37 6.35
N LEU A 105 -4.77 -4.86 5.85
CA LEU A 105 -5.19 -6.25 6.00
C LEU A 105 -4.68 -7.12 4.84
N LEU A 106 -4.83 -6.64 3.60
CA LEU A 106 -4.44 -7.36 2.39
C LEU A 106 -2.92 -7.53 2.29
N VAL A 107 -2.15 -6.47 2.55
CA VAL A 107 -0.70 -6.49 2.33
C VAL A 107 0.01 -7.49 3.27
N PRO A 108 -0.28 -7.55 4.59
CA PRO A 108 0.30 -8.58 5.46
C PRO A 108 -0.20 -9.97 5.16
N MET A 109 -1.50 -10.17 4.85
CA MET A 109 -1.99 -11.51 4.49
C MET A 109 -1.28 -12.07 3.26
N GLN A 110 -0.95 -11.22 2.29
CA GLN A 110 -0.14 -11.60 1.16
C GLN A 110 1.30 -11.91 1.55
N LEU A 111 1.93 -11.03 2.34
CA LEU A 111 3.32 -11.20 2.74
C LEU A 111 3.52 -12.41 3.66
N PHE A 112 2.63 -12.69 4.61
CA PHE A 112 2.78 -13.82 5.52
C PHE A 112 2.65 -15.17 4.80
N GLY A 113 1.65 -15.33 3.93
CA GLY A 113 1.47 -16.58 3.18
C GLY A 113 2.58 -16.82 2.15
N MET A 114 3.07 -15.76 1.51
CA MET A 114 4.06 -15.85 0.43
C MET A 114 5.50 -15.83 0.95
N ALA A 115 5.82 -14.97 1.92
CA ALA A 115 7.15 -14.88 2.51
C ALA A 115 7.51 -16.16 3.25
N PHE A 116 6.56 -16.87 3.88
CA PHE A 116 6.86 -18.14 4.56
C PHE A 116 7.31 -19.24 3.58
N ARG A 117 6.67 -19.34 2.41
CA ARG A 117 7.08 -20.31 1.37
C ARG A 117 8.40 -19.90 0.71
N LEU A 118 8.56 -18.62 0.38
CA LEU A 118 9.79 -18.11 -0.25
C LEU A 118 10.99 -18.19 0.71
N THR A 119 10.81 -17.90 2.01
CA THR A 119 11.88 -18.03 3.02
C THR A 119 12.26 -19.47 3.29
N ARG A 120 11.32 -20.42 3.26
CA ARG A 120 11.65 -21.85 3.36
C ARG A 120 12.36 -22.39 2.12
N MET A 121 12.07 -21.87 0.93
CA MET A 121 12.84 -22.16 -0.29
C MET A 121 14.24 -21.55 -0.24
N ASP A 122 14.40 -20.31 0.26
CA ASP A 122 15.72 -19.67 0.45
C ASP A 122 16.56 -20.38 1.53
N ALA A 123 15.92 -20.89 2.58
CA ALA A 123 16.56 -21.70 3.62
C ALA A 123 16.95 -23.12 3.17
N GLY A 124 16.65 -23.50 1.92
CA GLY A 124 16.95 -24.84 1.38
C GLY A 124 16.06 -25.96 1.94
N ILE A 125 15.00 -25.63 2.67
CA ILE A 125 14.06 -26.61 3.25
C ILE A 125 13.14 -27.20 2.18
N TYR A 126 12.80 -26.39 1.17
CA TYR A 126 12.03 -26.83 -0.01
C TYR A 126 12.85 -26.63 -1.29
N PRO A 127 12.74 -27.55 -2.27
CA PRO A 127 13.35 -27.37 -3.58
C PRO A 127 12.75 -26.14 -4.29
N TYR A 128 13.57 -25.50 -5.12
CA TYR A 128 13.13 -24.37 -5.94
C TYR A 128 12.05 -24.83 -6.93
N ASP A 129 10.91 -24.15 -6.92
CA ASP A 129 9.82 -24.38 -7.88
C ASP A 129 9.45 -23.06 -8.57
N ALA A 130 9.85 -22.94 -9.84
CA ALA A 130 9.58 -21.78 -10.67
C ALA A 130 8.07 -21.48 -10.81
N THR A 131 7.21 -22.51 -10.80
CA THR A 131 5.75 -22.34 -10.93
C THR A 131 5.14 -21.72 -9.68
N VAL A 132 5.71 -21.99 -8.50
CA VAL A 132 5.30 -21.37 -7.24
C VAL A 132 5.73 -19.92 -7.22
N VAL A 133 6.97 -19.62 -7.62
CA VAL A 133 7.49 -18.25 -7.72
C VAL A 133 6.65 -17.41 -8.70
N GLN A 134 6.30 -17.97 -9.86
CA GLN A 134 5.48 -17.28 -10.85
C GLN A 134 4.04 -17.02 -10.37
N ARG A 135 3.40 -18.00 -9.72
CA ARG A 135 2.05 -17.81 -9.11
C ARG A 135 2.08 -16.78 -7.98
N VAL A 136 3.13 -16.78 -7.17
CA VAL A 136 3.33 -15.79 -6.11
C VAL A 136 3.48 -14.39 -6.72
N SER A 137 4.31 -14.24 -7.74
CA SER A 137 4.46 -12.97 -8.45
C SER A 137 3.15 -12.46 -9.05
N GLN A 138 2.38 -13.33 -9.71
CA GLN A 138 1.09 -12.95 -10.31
C GLN A 138 0.12 -12.45 -9.23
N ARG A 139 0.00 -13.16 -8.10
CA ARG A 139 -0.85 -12.73 -6.98
C ARG A 139 -0.41 -11.39 -6.38
N MET A 140 0.90 -11.16 -6.30
CA MET A 140 1.43 -9.87 -5.85
C MET A 140 1.07 -8.74 -6.81
N GLN A 141 1.20 -8.96 -8.11
CA GLN A 141 0.82 -7.97 -9.12
C GLN A 141 -0.68 -7.68 -9.08
N THR A 142 -1.54 -8.71 -9.03
CA THR A 142 -2.99 -8.52 -8.98
C THR A 142 -3.43 -7.66 -7.79
N VAL A 143 -2.89 -7.92 -6.59
CA VAL A 143 -3.26 -7.13 -5.42
C VAL A 143 -2.60 -5.76 -5.43
N SER A 144 -1.38 -5.63 -5.97
CA SER A 144 -0.78 -4.31 -6.20
C SER A 144 -1.68 -3.44 -7.09
N TYR A 145 -2.21 -4.01 -8.19
CA TYR A 145 -3.17 -3.31 -9.05
C TYR A 145 -4.48 -3.00 -8.34
N LEU A 146 -5.01 -3.93 -7.54
CA LEU A 146 -6.22 -3.68 -6.75
C LEU A 146 -6.04 -2.53 -5.76
N ILE A 147 -4.88 -2.46 -5.08
CA ILE A 147 -4.53 -1.37 -4.17
C ILE A 147 -4.39 -0.05 -4.96
N ILE A 148 -3.73 -0.07 -6.12
CA ILE A 148 -3.61 1.11 -6.99
C ILE A 148 -5.00 1.64 -7.37
N ILE A 149 -5.90 0.77 -7.85
CA ILE A 149 -7.27 1.15 -8.23
C ILE A 149 -8.01 1.74 -7.03
N LEU A 150 -7.97 1.06 -5.88
CA LEU A 150 -8.66 1.47 -4.66
C LEU A 150 -8.19 2.86 -4.18
N LEU A 151 -6.88 3.07 -4.09
CA LEU A 151 -6.31 4.35 -3.64
C LEU A 151 -6.53 5.47 -4.67
N THR A 152 -6.49 5.16 -5.96
CA THR A 152 -6.80 6.13 -7.03
C THR A 152 -8.25 6.56 -6.95
N LEU A 153 -9.19 5.63 -6.75
CA LEU A 153 -10.61 5.94 -6.56
C LEU A 153 -10.83 6.86 -5.36
N VAL A 154 -10.19 6.55 -4.22
CA VAL A 154 -10.24 7.38 -3.00
C VAL A 154 -9.71 8.79 -3.27
N LEU A 155 -8.63 8.91 -4.06
CA LEU A 155 -8.06 10.21 -4.43
C LEU A 155 -9.02 11.01 -5.31
N ILE A 156 -9.59 10.41 -6.36
CA ILE A 156 -10.55 11.06 -7.27
C ILE A 156 -11.77 11.55 -6.50
N LEU A 157 -12.37 10.68 -5.67
CA LEU A 157 -13.51 11.04 -4.83
C LEU A 157 -13.17 12.19 -3.89
N SER A 158 -11.94 12.23 -3.36
CA SER A 158 -11.48 13.32 -2.50
C SER A 158 -11.27 14.66 -3.20
N MET A 159 -11.14 14.68 -4.54
CA MET A 159 -10.95 15.92 -5.31
C MET A 159 -12.27 16.51 -5.83
N GLN A 160 -13.36 15.74 -5.78
CA GLN A 160 -14.70 16.16 -6.20
C GLN A 160 -15.52 16.80 -5.07
N LEU A 161 -14.98 16.82 -3.85
CA LEU A 161 -15.57 17.32 -2.60
C LEU A 161 -14.76 18.49 -2.05
#